data_AF-A0A5J4RG43-F1
#
_entry.id   AF-A0A5J4RG43-F1
#
_cell.length_a   1.000
_cell.length_b   1.000
_cell.length_c   1.000
_cell.angle_alpha   90.00
_cell.angle_beta   90.00
_cell.angle_gamma   90.00
#
_symmetry.space_group_name_H-M   'P 1'
#
loop_
_entity.id
_entity.type
_entity.pdbx_description
1 polymer ?
#
loop_
_entity_poly.entity_id
_entity_poly.type
_entity_poly.pdbx_seq_one_letter_code
_entity_poly.pdbx_strand_id
1 'polypeptide(L)'
;MYLEKKDKWKNNINPEDNTILNDNTIPRHIWAFLSMNKKYSGGKKGMWSRSGLSQFELAHIFGHKEDEKELEREVFSQYDTTKLPYALFTSASNTVLIPNGLMKPTDKCKSIKIAFYKRYIDLYGNHLYAEKGFDETRVPEWYSKIEWIEPPKLPEDWEKRIDNLLKYRKEYLIKKYLSK
;
A
#
# COMPACT_ATOMS: atom_id res chain seq x y z
N MET A 1 -21.07 -20.96 31.86
CA MET A 1 -21.32 -19.70 31.12
C MET A 1 -20.30 -19.65 29.98
N TYR A 2 -20.72 -20.00 28.76
CA TYR A 2 -19.82 -19.98 27.60
C TYR A 2 -19.53 -18.53 27.23
N LEU A 3 -18.27 -18.12 27.28
CA LEU A 3 -17.84 -16.86 26.71
C LEU A 3 -18.03 -16.96 25.19
N GLU A 4 -18.98 -16.21 24.65
CA GLU A 4 -19.09 -16.00 23.20
C GLU A 4 -17.72 -15.53 22.70
N LYS A 5 -17.09 -16.35 21.85
CA LYS A 5 -16.01 -15.86 21.00
C LYS A 5 -16.62 -14.83 20.07
N LYS A 6 -16.57 -13.55 20.47
CA LYS A 6 -16.63 -12.46 19.50
C LYS A 6 -15.52 -12.75 18.50
N ASP A 7 -15.89 -12.97 17.24
CA ASP A 7 -14.95 -13.03 16.14
C ASP A 7 -14.16 -11.71 16.15
N LYS A 8 -13.03 -11.69 16.85
CA LYS A 8 -12.05 -10.64 16.72
C LYS A 8 -11.64 -10.72 15.26
N TRP A 9 -12.11 -9.76 14.47
CA TRP A 9 -11.58 -9.53 13.14
C TRP A 9 -10.07 -9.59 13.26
N LYS A 10 -9.43 -10.41 12.41
CA LYS A 10 -8.00 -10.75 12.46
C LYS A 10 -7.04 -9.55 12.33
N ASN A 11 -7.55 -8.32 12.31
CA ASN A 11 -6.83 -7.14 11.89
C ASN A 11 -6.59 -6.23 13.09
N ASN A 12 -5.34 -5.80 13.27
CA ASN A 12 -4.98 -4.83 14.29
C ASN A 12 -5.69 -3.50 13.98
N ILE A 13 -6.44 -2.98 14.94
CA ILE A 13 -7.15 -1.71 14.88
C ILE A 13 -6.63 -0.87 16.06
N ASN A 14 -6.33 0.41 15.81
CA ASN A 14 -5.99 1.35 16.88
C ASN A 14 -7.27 1.65 17.70
N PRO A 15 -7.30 1.40 19.01
CA PRO A 15 -8.50 1.58 19.83
C PRO A 15 -8.91 3.04 20.02
N GLU A 16 -7.98 4.00 19.89
CA GLU A 16 -8.24 5.41 20.15
C GLU A 16 -9.02 6.07 19.01
N ASP A 17 -8.62 5.79 17.77
CA ASP A 17 -9.17 6.42 16.56
C ASP A 17 -9.84 5.41 15.61
N ASN A 18 -9.84 4.12 15.95
CA ASN A 18 -10.34 3.00 15.14
C ASN A 18 -9.60 2.79 13.80
N THR A 19 -8.40 3.37 13.62
CA THR A 19 -7.64 3.24 12.38
C THR A 19 -7.15 1.80 12.14
N ILE A 20 -7.15 1.37 10.88
CA ILE A 20 -6.68 0.04 10.46
C ILE A 20 -5.15 0.02 10.45
N LEU A 21 -4.55 -0.92 11.17
CA LEU A 21 -3.09 -1.04 11.31
C LEU A 21 -2.49 -2.16 10.45
N ASN A 22 -3.26 -3.20 10.14
CA ASN A 22 -2.76 -4.37 9.41
C ASN A 22 -3.90 -5.10 8.69
N ASP A 23 -4.34 -4.57 7.55
CA ASP A 23 -5.37 -5.19 6.70
C ASP A 23 -5.04 -5.07 5.20
N ASN A 24 -4.18 -5.95 4.71
CA ASN A 24 -3.78 -5.93 3.29
C ASN A 24 -4.97 -6.08 2.31
N THR A 25 -6.19 -6.34 2.79
CA THR A 25 -7.41 -6.34 1.96
C THR A 25 -7.68 -4.97 1.35
N ILE A 26 -7.51 -3.87 2.10
CA ILE A 26 -7.82 -2.49 1.63
C ILE A 26 -6.95 -2.05 0.46
N PRO A 27 -5.61 -2.16 0.53
CA PRO A 27 -4.75 -1.89 -0.62
C PRO A 27 -4.97 -2.89 -1.77
N ARG A 28 -5.27 -4.17 -1.49
CA ARG A 28 -5.64 -5.13 -2.55
C ARG A 28 -6.92 -4.77 -3.29
N HIS A 29 -7.86 -4.08 -2.65
CA HIS A 29 -9.06 -3.58 -3.35
C HIS A 29 -8.70 -2.63 -4.50
N ILE A 30 -7.61 -1.86 -4.40
CA ILE A 30 -7.18 -0.94 -5.47
C ILE A 30 -6.93 -1.72 -6.77
N TRP A 31 -6.02 -2.69 -6.69
CA TRP A 31 -5.63 -3.54 -7.82
C TRP A 31 -6.77 -4.43 -8.32
N ALA A 32 -7.61 -4.90 -7.40
CA ALA A 32 -8.81 -5.68 -7.68
C ALA A 32 -9.83 -4.92 -8.54
N PHE A 33 -10.13 -3.66 -8.20
CA PHE A 33 -11.05 -2.84 -8.98
C PHE A 33 -10.43 -2.41 -10.30
N LEU A 34 -9.15 -2.03 -10.31
CA LEU A 34 -8.48 -1.66 -11.56
C LEU A 34 -8.42 -2.81 -12.57
N SER A 35 -8.15 -4.05 -12.12
CA SER A 35 -8.01 -5.22 -12.99
C SER A 35 -9.35 -5.84 -13.42
N MET A 36 -10.30 -6.02 -12.49
CA MET A 36 -11.52 -6.80 -12.72
C MET A 36 -12.81 -6.07 -12.33
N ASN A 37 -12.73 -4.80 -11.92
CA ASN A 37 -13.87 -3.99 -11.46
C ASN A 37 -14.70 -4.67 -10.35
N LYS A 38 -14.03 -5.38 -9.44
CA LYS A 38 -14.66 -6.18 -8.39
C LYS A 38 -13.90 -6.06 -7.08
N LYS A 39 -14.61 -6.30 -5.96
CA LYS A 39 -13.97 -6.39 -4.65
C LYS A 39 -12.96 -7.55 -4.59
N TYR A 40 -11.86 -7.34 -3.88
CA TYR A 40 -10.88 -8.38 -3.58
C TYR A 40 -11.56 -9.61 -2.97
N SER A 41 -11.20 -10.78 -3.50
CA SER A 41 -11.50 -12.07 -2.90
C SER A 41 -10.30 -12.99 -3.12
N GLY A 42 -9.75 -13.52 -2.03
CA GLY A 42 -8.62 -14.43 -2.04
C GLY A 42 -9.02 -15.89 -2.32
N GLY A 43 -8.02 -16.79 -2.29
CA GLY A 43 -8.19 -18.23 -2.48
C GLY A 43 -8.08 -18.69 -3.94
N LYS A 44 -7.93 -20.01 -4.14
CA LYS A 44 -7.67 -20.62 -5.47
C LYS A 44 -8.73 -20.29 -6.52
N LYS A 45 -10.00 -20.14 -6.11
CA LYS A 45 -11.12 -19.77 -7.00
C LYS A 45 -11.54 -18.30 -6.88
N GLY A 46 -10.86 -17.54 -6.02
CA GLY A 46 -11.15 -16.13 -5.78
C GLY A 46 -10.70 -15.25 -6.94
N MET A 47 -11.19 -14.02 -6.95
CA MET A 47 -10.89 -13.05 -7.99
C MET A 47 -9.38 -12.81 -8.11
N TRP A 48 -8.65 -12.74 -6.99
CA TRP A 48 -7.20 -12.47 -6.99
C TRP A 48 -6.39 -13.49 -7.79
N SER A 49 -6.80 -14.76 -7.75
CA SER A 49 -6.15 -15.82 -8.55
C SER A 49 -6.58 -15.76 -10.01
N ARG A 50 -7.86 -15.50 -10.28
CA ARG A 50 -8.41 -15.43 -11.65
C ARG A 50 -7.92 -14.21 -12.44
N SER A 51 -7.57 -13.12 -11.77
CA SER A 51 -7.00 -11.92 -12.40
C SER A 51 -5.51 -12.07 -12.75
N GLY A 52 -4.85 -13.14 -12.30
CA GLY A 52 -3.40 -13.28 -12.35
C GLY A 52 -2.65 -12.48 -11.27
N LEU A 53 -3.34 -11.65 -10.48
CA LEU A 53 -2.71 -10.86 -9.41
C LEU A 53 -2.09 -11.73 -8.30
N SER A 54 -2.48 -13.01 -8.20
CA SER A 54 -1.83 -13.98 -7.30
C SER A 54 -0.37 -14.25 -7.63
N GLN A 55 0.13 -13.83 -8.79
CA GLN A 55 1.55 -13.89 -9.14
C GLN A 55 2.38 -12.78 -8.47
N PHE A 56 1.71 -11.83 -7.82
CA PHE A 56 2.33 -10.69 -7.15
C PHE A 56 2.01 -10.64 -5.66
N GLU A 57 2.97 -10.13 -4.91
CA GLU A 57 2.89 -9.77 -3.51
C GLU A 57 2.63 -8.27 -3.38
N LEU A 58 1.81 -7.93 -2.39
CA LEU A 58 1.55 -6.55 -2.04
C LEU A 58 2.66 -6.05 -1.13
N ALA A 59 3.26 -4.92 -1.45
CA ALA A 59 4.22 -4.24 -0.62
C ALA A 59 3.88 -2.76 -0.44
N HIS A 60 4.38 -2.19 0.64
CA HIS A 60 4.28 -0.76 0.92
C HIS A 60 5.64 -0.10 0.69
N ILE A 61 5.65 1.07 0.03
CA ILE A 61 6.88 1.81 -0.22
C ILE A 61 7.41 2.41 1.09
N PHE A 62 6.56 3.17 1.76
CA PHE A 62 6.78 3.75 3.07
C PHE A 62 6.19 2.84 4.15
N GLY A 63 6.94 2.69 5.25
CA GLY A 63 6.48 1.96 6.42
C GLY A 63 5.11 2.46 6.89
N HIS A 64 4.26 1.53 7.32
CA HIS A 64 2.94 1.85 7.90
C HIS A 64 2.87 1.49 9.40
N LYS A 65 3.98 0.97 9.94
CA LYS A 65 4.20 0.73 11.36
C LYS A 65 5.39 1.55 11.87
N GLU A 66 5.41 1.83 13.17
CA GLU A 66 6.45 2.66 13.78
C GLU A 66 7.84 2.02 13.74
N ASP A 67 7.91 0.68 13.85
CA ASP A 67 9.13 -0.12 13.81
C ASP A 67 9.69 -0.31 12.37
N GLU A 68 8.93 0.08 11.34
CA GLU A 68 9.34 -0.04 9.93
C GLU A 68 10.00 1.24 9.36
N LYS A 69 10.31 2.23 10.22
CA LYS A 69 10.70 3.61 9.82
C LYS A 69 12.17 3.96 9.98
N GLU A 70 13.02 3.01 10.34
CA GLU A 70 14.46 3.28 10.50
C GLU A 70 15.09 3.79 9.21
N LEU A 71 14.79 3.17 8.06
CA LEU A 71 15.37 3.61 6.78
C LEU A 71 14.88 5.00 6.39
N GLU A 72 13.60 5.30 6.60
CA GLU A 72 13.02 6.63 6.34
C GLU A 72 13.77 7.71 7.14
N ARG A 73 14.15 7.43 8.39
CA ARG A 73 14.94 8.38 9.20
C ARG A 73 16.39 8.51 8.73
N GLU A 74 16.94 7.49 8.07
CA GLU A 74 18.31 7.53 7.51
C GLU A 74 18.41 8.35 6.21
N VAL A 75 17.35 8.34 5.39
CA VAL A 75 17.40 8.87 4.00
C VAL A 75 16.62 10.17 3.79
N PHE A 76 15.82 10.59 4.78
CA PHE A 76 15.13 11.87 4.78
C PHE A 76 15.66 12.74 5.92
N SER A 77 16.00 13.99 5.62
CA SER A 77 16.58 14.92 6.61
C SER A 77 15.59 15.38 7.67
N GLN A 78 14.29 15.28 7.41
CA GLN A 78 13.24 15.62 8.36
C GLN A 78 12.15 14.54 8.36
N TYR A 79 11.68 14.21 9.55
CA TYR A 79 10.56 13.29 9.77
C TYR A 79 9.62 13.86 10.83
N ASP A 80 8.37 14.09 10.46
CA ASP A 80 7.32 14.54 11.38
C ASP A 80 6.80 13.34 12.20
N THR A 81 7.27 13.24 13.45
CA THR A 81 6.89 12.17 14.38
C THR A 81 5.47 12.29 14.89
N THR A 82 4.80 13.43 14.70
CA THR A 82 3.40 13.61 15.10
C THR A 82 2.43 12.97 14.12
N LYS A 83 2.88 12.69 12.89
CA LYS A 83 2.08 12.04 11.86
C LYS A 83 2.15 10.52 11.97
N LEU A 84 1.02 9.93 12.35
CA LEU A 84 0.89 8.48 12.44
C LEU A 84 0.92 7.84 11.05
N PRO A 85 1.76 6.81 10.81
CA PRO A 85 1.97 6.25 9.48
C PRO A 85 0.76 5.46 8.95
N TYR A 86 -0.30 5.30 9.74
CA TYR A 86 -1.48 4.52 9.40
C TYR A 86 -2.25 5.06 8.18
N ALA A 87 -2.18 6.38 7.93
CA ALA A 87 -2.77 6.98 6.74
C ALA A 87 -2.17 6.44 5.43
N LEU A 88 -0.90 6.02 5.45
CA LEU A 88 -0.19 5.47 4.30
C LEU A 88 -0.71 4.08 3.89
N PHE A 89 -1.42 3.39 4.79
CA PHE A 89 -1.90 2.03 4.58
C PHE A 89 -2.96 1.90 3.49
N THR A 90 -3.75 2.96 3.27
CA THR A 90 -4.83 2.96 2.27
C THR A 90 -4.47 3.69 0.98
N SER A 91 -3.28 4.31 0.97
CA SER A 91 -2.81 5.14 -0.14
C SER A 91 -2.43 4.29 -1.34
N ALA A 92 -2.96 4.67 -2.51
CA ALA A 92 -2.58 4.07 -3.78
C ALA A 92 -1.12 4.35 -4.13
N SER A 93 -0.62 5.56 -3.82
CA SER A 93 0.77 5.94 -4.09
C SER A 93 1.77 5.21 -3.19
N ASN A 94 1.32 4.66 -2.06
CA ASN A 94 2.16 3.89 -1.15
C ASN A 94 2.14 2.37 -1.40
N THR A 95 1.32 1.89 -2.34
CA THR A 95 1.07 0.47 -2.53
C THR A 95 1.61 0.00 -3.88
N VAL A 96 2.43 -1.06 -3.87
CA VAL A 96 2.97 -1.67 -5.09
C VAL A 96 2.71 -3.17 -5.14
N LEU A 97 2.68 -3.73 -6.35
CA LEU A 97 2.68 -5.16 -6.60
C LEU A 97 4.05 -5.60 -7.12
N ILE A 98 4.63 -6.58 -6.45
CA ILE A 98 5.98 -7.09 -6.73
C ILE A 98 5.83 -8.57 -7.09
N PRO A 99 6.49 -9.08 -8.14
CA PRO A 99 6.37 -10.50 -8.49
C PRO A 99 6.80 -11.41 -7.33
N ASN A 100 6.05 -12.49 -7.11
CA ASN A 100 6.35 -13.45 -6.05
C ASN A 100 7.72 -14.10 -6.27
N GLY A 101 8.43 -14.38 -5.16
CA GLY A 101 9.62 -15.24 -5.18
C GLY A 101 10.95 -14.54 -5.51
N LEU A 102 10.95 -13.25 -5.84
CA LEU A 102 12.17 -12.49 -6.17
C LEU A 102 12.93 -11.90 -4.96
N MET A 103 12.57 -12.27 -3.72
CA MET A 103 12.91 -11.60 -2.45
C MET A 103 11.96 -10.42 -2.16
N LYS A 104 11.61 -10.18 -0.88
CA LYS A 104 10.77 -9.05 -0.46
C LYS A 104 11.58 -7.75 -0.55
N PRO A 105 11.48 -6.96 -1.64
CA PRO A 105 12.49 -5.94 -1.93
C PRO A 105 12.36 -4.74 -1.00
N THR A 106 11.15 -4.45 -0.55
CA THR A 106 10.84 -3.37 0.40
C THR A 106 11.24 -3.70 1.84
N ASP A 107 11.34 -4.98 2.19
CA ASP A 107 11.55 -5.40 3.60
C ASP A 107 13.02 -5.76 3.88
N LYS A 108 13.73 -6.29 2.88
CA LYS A 108 15.08 -6.87 3.07
C LYS A 108 16.18 -6.23 2.24
N CYS A 109 15.86 -5.25 1.39
CA CYS A 109 16.83 -4.62 0.50
C CYS A 109 16.72 -3.08 0.52
N LYS A 110 17.51 -2.44 1.39
CA LYS A 110 17.52 -0.96 1.55
C LYS A 110 17.70 -0.23 0.23
N SER A 111 18.62 -0.68 -0.63
CA SER A 111 18.88 -0.03 -1.93
C SER A 111 17.67 -0.05 -2.86
N ILE A 112 16.92 -1.15 -2.91
CA ILE A 112 15.68 -1.23 -3.70
C ILE A 112 14.58 -0.34 -3.08
N LYS A 113 14.44 -0.32 -1.76
CA LYS A 113 13.48 0.57 -1.08
C LYS A 113 13.79 2.05 -1.37
N ILE A 114 15.07 2.44 -1.37
CA ILE A 114 15.52 3.79 -1.74
C ILE A 114 15.20 4.11 -3.21
N ALA A 115 15.41 3.14 -4.12
CA ALA A 115 15.00 3.30 -5.51
C ALA A 115 13.48 3.54 -5.64
N PHE A 116 12.65 2.88 -4.83
CA PHE A 116 11.21 3.16 -4.78
C PHE A 116 10.89 4.56 -4.22
N TYR A 117 11.61 5.06 -3.22
CA TYR A 117 11.44 6.45 -2.76
C TYR A 117 11.75 7.45 -3.86
N LYS A 118 12.89 7.25 -4.55
CA LYS A 118 13.26 8.10 -5.67
C LYS A 118 12.21 8.07 -6.77
N ARG A 119 11.72 6.88 -7.14
CA ARG A 119 10.65 6.74 -8.14
C ARG A 119 9.35 7.40 -7.71
N TYR A 120 8.99 7.31 -6.44
CA TYR A 120 7.82 8.02 -5.89
C TYR A 120 7.95 9.53 -6.09
N ILE A 121 9.12 10.10 -5.74
CA ILE A 121 9.38 11.54 -5.88
C ILE A 121 9.38 11.96 -7.35
N ASP A 122 9.94 11.14 -8.24
CA ASP A 122 9.94 11.43 -9.67
C ASP A 122 8.52 11.43 -10.28
N LEU A 123 7.62 10.58 -9.77
CA LEU A 123 6.23 10.47 -10.25
C LEU A 123 5.30 11.51 -9.64
N TYR A 124 5.44 11.77 -8.33
CA TYR A 124 4.47 12.52 -7.54
C TYR A 124 5.06 13.80 -6.93
N GLY A 125 6.32 14.12 -7.21
CA GLY A 125 7.01 15.22 -6.56
C GLY A 125 7.21 15.01 -5.06
N ASN A 126 7.51 16.09 -4.35
CA ASN A 126 7.75 16.07 -2.91
C ASN A 126 6.46 16.06 -2.07
N HIS A 127 5.40 15.39 -2.56
CA HIS A 127 4.13 15.21 -1.85
C HIS A 127 4.20 14.02 -0.89
N LEU A 128 5.14 14.12 0.06
CA LEU A 128 5.39 13.13 1.10
C LEU A 128 4.51 13.40 2.32
N TYR A 129 4.24 12.35 3.10
CA TYR A 129 3.32 12.43 4.22
C TYR A 129 3.99 13.01 5.48
N ALA A 130 5.00 12.33 6.00
CA ALA A 130 5.75 12.72 7.20
C ALA A 130 7.21 13.09 6.89
N GLU A 131 7.72 12.60 5.77
CA GLU A 131 9.09 12.69 5.33
C GLU A 131 9.35 13.99 4.54
N LYS A 132 10.52 14.62 4.70
CA LYS A 132 10.99 15.73 3.84
C LYS A 132 12.49 15.69 3.64
N GLY A 133 12.93 16.31 2.54
CA GLY A 133 14.34 16.50 2.22
C GLY A 133 15.05 15.17 2.00
N PHE A 134 14.57 14.42 0.99
CA PHE A 134 15.17 13.17 0.53
C PHE A 134 16.62 13.39 0.11
N ASP A 135 17.52 12.55 0.63
CA ASP A 135 18.93 12.58 0.31
C ASP A 135 19.19 11.84 -1.01
N GLU A 136 19.22 12.59 -2.11
CA GLU A 136 19.52 12.08 -3.46
C GLU A 136 20.88 11.35 -3.54
N THR A 137 21.81 11.63 -2.61
CA THR A 137 23.11 10.94 -2.58
C THR A 137 23.00 9.48 -2.13
N ARG A 138 21.88 9.10 -1.50
CA ARG A 138 21.58 7.71 -1.11
C ARG A 138 21.03 6.87 -2.25
N VAL A 139 20.62 7.50 -3.36
CA VAL A 139 20.06 6.80 -4.52
C VAL A 139 21.14 5.90 -5.11
N PRO A 140 20.85 4.59 -5.29
CA PRO A 140 21.85 3.69 -5.87
C PRO A 140 22.22 4.13 -7.29
N GLU A 141 23.50 4.06 -7.64
CA GLU A 141 24.00 4.47 -8.96
C GLU A 141 23.27 3.79 -10.12
N TRP A 142 22.87 2.53 -9.93
CA TRP A 142 22.12 1.75 -10.91
C TRP A 142 20.69 2.23 -11.13
N TYR A 143 20.14 3.13 -10.30
CA TYR A 143 18.81 3.71 -10.51
C TYR A 143 18.69 4.39 -11.88
N SER A 144 19.74 5.11 -12.28
CA SER A 144 19.83 5.76 -13.60
C SER A 144 19.78 4.79 -14.78
N LYS A 145 20.05 3.51 -14.53
CA LYS A 145 20.04 2.43 -15.53
C LYS A 145 18.71 1.68 -15.56
N ILE A 146 17.77 2.00 -14.67
CA ILE A 146 16.45 1.40 -14.67
C ILE A 146 15.64 2.00 -15.82
N GLU A 147 15.20 1.15 -16.73
CA GLU A 147 14.18 1.50 -17.69
C GLU A 147 12.80 1.39 -17.03
N TRP A 148 12.24 2.54 -16.66
CA TRP A 148 10.87 2.61 -16.19
C TRP A 148 9.95 2.51 -17.39
N ILE A 149 9.26 1.39 -17.50
CA ILE A 149 8.26 1.19 -18.55
C ILE A 149 7.17 2.25 -18.38
N GLU A 150 6.79 2.89 -19.48
CA GLU A 150 5.64 3.80 -19.51
C GLU A 150 4.42 3.13 -18.90
N PRO A 151 3.56 3.88 -18.18
CA PRO A 151 2.34 3.33 -17.63
C PRO A 151 1.58 2.57 -18.72
N PRO A 152 1.17 1.31 -18.47
CA PRO A 152 0.44 0.56 -19.47
C PRO A 152 -0.83 1.33 -19.82
N LYS A 153 -1.32 1.16 -21.06
CA LYS A 153 -2.65 1.66 -21.44
C LYS A 153 -3.65 1.12 -20.42
N LEU A 154 -4.23 2.03 -19.65
CA LEU A 154 -5.26 1.68 -18.68
C LEU A 154 -6.47 1.11 -19.43
N PRO A 155 -7.27 0.22 -18.78
CA PRO A 155 -8.55 -0.21 -19.34
C PRO A 155 -9.40 1.01 -19.72
N GLU A 156 -10.13 0.97 -20.84
CA GLU A 156 -10.94 2.11 -21.30
C GLU A 156 -11.90 2.65 -20.23
N ASP A 157 -12.41 1.77 -19.36
CA ASP A 157 -13.34 2.10 -18.28
C ASP A 157 -12.65 2.34 -16.92
N TRP A 158 -11.34 2.61 -16.89
CA TRP A 158 -10.58 2.73 -15.62
C TRP A 158 -11.17 3.78 -14.67
N GLU A 159 -11.62 4.93 -15.16
CA GLU A 159 -12.24 5.97 -14.32
C GLU A 159 -13.46 5.43 -13.58
N LYS A 160 -14.35 4.75 -14.31
CA LYS A 160 -15.53 4.09 -13.73
C LYS A 160 -15.15 3.02 -12.71
N ARG A 161 -14.04 2.30 -12.92
CA ARG A 161 -13.52 1.32 -11.95
C ARG A 161 -13.04 1.99 -10.67
N ILE A 162 -12.40 3.16 -10.77
CA ILE A 162 -12.00 3.98 -9.63
C ILE A 162 -13.23 4.52 -8.89
N ASP A 163 -14.26 4.99 -9.59
CA ASP A 163 -15.51 5.42 -8.94
C ASP A 163 -16.16 4.27 -8.15
N ASN A 164 -16.20 3.07 -8.73
CA ASN A 164 -16.71 1.88 -8.04
C ASN A 164 -15.87 1.51 -6.81
N LEU A 165 -14.54 1.63 -6.90
CA LEU A 165 -13.65 1.44 -5.76
C LEU A 165 -13.95 2.45 -4.64
N LEU A 166 -14.09 3.73 -4.96
CA LEU A 166 -14.37 4.79 -3.99
C LEU A 166 -15.72 4.58 -3.33
N LYS A 167 -16.75 4.24 -4.11
CA LYS A 167 -18.08 3.87 -3.59
C LYS A 167 -17.99 2.68 -2.64
N TYR A 168 -17.32 1.60 -3.05
CA TYR A 168 -17.12 0.41 -2.21
C TYR A 168 -16.37 0.74 -0.92
N ARG A 169 -15.28 1.52 -0.99
CA ARG A 169 -14.50 1.93 0.19
C ARG A 169 -15.37 2.71 1.17
N LYS A 170 -16.15 3.67 0.69
CA LYS A 170 -17.08 4.43 1.52
C LYS A 170 -18.08 3.52 2.24
N GLU A 171 -18.76 2.64 1.49
CA GLU A 171 -19.73 1.70 2.07
C GLU A 171 -19.09 0.74 3.07
N TYR A 172 -17.89 0.23 2.75
CA TYR A 172 -17.14 -0.67 3.63
C TYR A 172 -16.76 0.03 4.94
N LEU A 173 -16.24 1.26 4.89
CA LEU A 173 -15.87 2.02 6.08
C LEU A 173 -17.10 2.39 6.94
N ILE A 174 -18.21 2.80 6.31
CA ILE A 174 -19.48 3.07 7.01
C ILE A 174 -19.95 1.80 7.76
N LYS A 175 -20.04 0.67 7.07
CA LYS A 175 -20.44 -0.61 7.69
C LYS A 175 -19.46 -1.11 8.75
N LYS A 176 -18.19 -0.71 8.66
CA LYS A 176 -17.15 -1.13 9.59
C LYS A 176 -17.18 -0.31 10.89
N TYR A 177 -17.47 0.99 10.79
CA TYR A 177 -17.27 1.93 11.88
C TYR A 177 -18.54 2.61 12.39
N LEU A 178 -19.58 2.74 11.57
CA LEU A 178 -20.82 3.41 11.93
C LEU A 178 -21.99 2.45 12.22
N SER A 179 -21.82 1.14 12.02
CA SER A 179 -22.83 0.15 12.39
C SER A 179 -22.68 -0.37 13.83
N LYS A 180 -22.15 0.47 14.73
CA LYS A 180 -22.07 0.18 16.17
C LYS A 180 -23.24 0.82 16.88
#